data_AF-A0AAW1A3S3-F1
#
_entry.id   AF-A0AAW1A3S3-F1
#
_cell.length_a   1.000
_cell.length_b   1.000
_cell.length_c   1.000
_cell.angle_alpha   90.00
_cell.angle_beta   90.00
_cell.angle_gamma   90.00
#
_symmetry.space_group_name_H-M   'P 1'
#
loop_
_entity.id
_entity.type
_entity.pdbx_description
1 polymer ?
#
loop_
_entity_poly.entity_id
_entity_poly.type
_entity_poly.pdbx_seq_one_letter_code
_entity_poly.pdbx_strand_id
1 'polypeptide(L)'
;MGSDHMHRRWSNLRKVLERSGPFCRPDFEPSTETLQFLLDNCKILVIGAGGLGCELLKDLGLMGFRQIHIIDMDTIELSNLNRQFLFRHKDIGSSKAEVAAKFINSRIPGCNVISHCCKIQDKAEDFYRQFHIVICGLDSIIARRWINGMLLSLLVYEDGELDRSSVIPMIDGGTEGFKGNVRVILPGLTACIECTLDLYPPQVTYPLCTIANTPRLPEHCIEYVKVIQWPKENPFECAIDGDDPQHINWIYEKSIERAAQFGIQGLTYRLVQGVVKNIIPAVASTNAVIAAACATEAFKLASSCSASLNNYMVLNDIDGIYTYTYEAEKKEDCVACSQVPKEIEINSPKFKLNDLIEFLCEKPDLQMKNPGLTAYINGKNKTLYMQTVASIEERTRENLTKTLVELGLRNGSEINVADITTPSAIVLKLKFVYCNSDM
;
A
#
# COMPACT_ATOMS: atom_id res chain seq x y z
N MET A 1 9.81 -33.53 -21.44
CA MET A 1 9.22 -34.24 -20.28
C MET A 1 7.98 -34.98 -20.77
N GLY A 2 7.84 -36.28 -20.52
CA GLY A 2 6.69 -37.06 -21.01
C GLY A 2 5.35 -36.65 -20.39
N SER A 3 4.24 -36.97 -21.06
CA SER A 3 2.86 -36.62 -20.65
C SER A 3 2.50 -37.12 -19.24
N ASP A 4 2.95 -38.32 -18.86
CA ASP A 4 2.68 -38.92 -17.53
C ASP A 4 3.33 -38.13 -16.37
N HIS A 5 4.52 -37.55 -16.60
CA HIS A 5 5.17 -36.71 -15.59
C HIS A 5 4.41 -35.40 -15.35
N MET A 6 3.91 -34.76 -16.41
CA MET A 6 3.07 -33.56 -16.28
C MET A 6 1.72 -33.86 -15.63
N HIS A 7 1.16 -35.03 -15.90
CA HIS A 7 -0.06 -35.49 -15.26
C HIS A 7 0.13 -35.66 -13.74
N ARG A 8 1.19 -36.36 -13.32
CA ARG A 8 1.50 -36.59 -11.89
C ARG A 8 1.84 -35.31 -11.13
N ARG A 9 2.58 -34.38 -11.77
CA ARG A 9 3.01 -33.12 -11.15
C ARG A 9 1.83 -32.29 -10.63
N TRP A 10 0.76 -32.19 -11.40
CA TRP A 10 -0.40 -31.35 -11.07
C TRP A 10 -1.57 -32.15 -10.48
N SER A 11 -1.33 -33.39 -10.04
CA SER A 11 -2.37 -34.30 -9.54
C SER A 11 -3.19 -33.71 -8.38
N ASN A 12 -2.61 -32.87 -7.53
CA ASN A 12 -3.33 -32.20 -6.45
C ASN A 12 -4.29 -31.12 -6.97
N LEU A 13 -3.87 -30.32 -7.95
CA LEU A 13 -4.72 -29.28 -8.54
C LEU A 13 -5.85 -29.90 -9.37
N ARG A 14 -5.56 -30.96 -10.13
CA ARG A 14 -6.57 -31.69 -10.92
C ARG A 14 -7.74 -32.20 -10.07
N LYS A 15 -7.49 -32.65 -8.84
CA LYS A 15 -8.56 -33.07 -7.92
C LYS A 15 -9.54 -31.94 -7.59
N VAL A 16 -9.07 -30.69 -7.59
CA VAL A 16 -9.89 -29.50 -7.31
C VAL A 16 -10.56 -28.98 -8.57
N LEU A 17 -9.88 -29.05 -9.72
CA LEU A 17 -10.34 -28.46 -10.99
C LEU A 17 -11.21 -29.40 -11.84
N GLU A 18 -11.01 -30.71 -11.74
CA GLU A 18 -11.67 -31.71 -12.61
C GLU A 18 -12.82 -32.45 -11.90
N ARG A 19 -13.14 -32.07 -10.66
CA ARG A 19 -14.20 -32.70 -9.85
C ARG A 19 -15.14 -31.63 -9.31
N SER A 20 -16.43 -31.92 -9.34
CA SER A 20 -17.43 -31.10 -8.65
C SER A 20 -17.41 -31.37 -7.14
N GLY A 21 -17.98 -30.45 -6.38
CA GLY A 21 -18.19 -30.58 -4.95
C GLY A 21 -19.31 -29.66 -4.46
N PRO A 22 -19.83 -29.89 -3.24
CA PRO A 22 -20.95 -29.12 -2.69
C PRO A 22 -20.62 -27.66 -2.35
N PHE A 23 -19.33 -27.31 -2.29
CA PHE A 23 -18.85 -25.96 -1.95
C PHE A 23 -18.22 -25.23 -3.15
N CYS A 24 -18.42 -25.76 -4.36
CA CYS A 24 -18.06 -25.08 -5.59
C CYS A 24 -18.98 -23.88 -5.81
N ARG A 25 -18.48 -22.86 -6.51
CA ARG A 25 -19.34 -21.72 -6.89
C ARG A 25 -20.38 -22.17 -7.93
N PRO A 26 -21.52 -21.47 -8.03
CA PRO A 26 -22.51 -21.77 -9.06
C PRO A 26 -21.98 -21.70 -10.50
N ASP A 27 -20.96 -20.86 -10.73
CA ASP A 27 -20.29 -20.67 -12.02
C ASP A 27 -19.11 -21.63 -12.26
N PHE A 28 -18.87 -22.60 -11.36
CA PHE A 28 -17.78 -23.56 -11.53
C PHE A 28 -18.19 -24.76 -12.40
N GLU A 29 -17.42 -25.00 -13.46
CA GLU A 29 -17.53 -26.20 -14.28
C GLU A 29 -16.26 -27.05 -14.15
N PRO A 30 -16.37 -28.31 -13.67
CA PRO A 30 -15.22 -29.21 -13.60
C PRO A 30 -14.65 -29.47 -15.00
N SER A 31 -13.39 -29.11 -15.20
CA SER A 31 -12.76 -29.21 -16.53
C SER A 31 -11.25 -29.40 -16.45
N THR A 32 -10.71 -30.18 -17.38
CA THR A 32 -9.26 -30.28 -17.59
C THR A 32 -8.66 -29.01 -18.20
N GLU A 33 -9.49 -28.19 -18.85
CA GLU A 33 -9.08 -26.96 -19.54
C GLU A 33 -8.74 -25.85 -18.54
N THR A 34 -9.37 -25.82 -17.37
CA THR A 34 -9.10 -24.82 -16.33
C THR A 34 -7.62 -24.84 -15.91
N LEU A 35 -7.04 -26.03 -15.74
CA LEU A 35 -5.60 -26.14 -15.45
C LEU A 35 -4.75 -25.58 -16.60
N GLN A 36 -5.14 -25.82 -17.85
CA GLN A 36 -4.41 -25.28 -19.00
C GLN A 36 -4.51 -23.75 -19.06
N PHE A 37 -5.67 -23.19 -18.73
CA PHE A 37 -5.86 -21.74 -18.59
C PHE A 37 -4.94 -21.14 -17.53
N LEU A 38 -4.86 -21.74 -16.33
CA LEU A 38 -3.95 -21.29 -15.26
C LEU A 38 -2.48 -21.31 -15.70
N LEU A 39 -2.08 -22.36 -16.42
CA LEU A 39 -0.70 -22.54 -16.88
C LEU A 39 -0.32 -21.55 -17.99
N ASP A 40 -1.19 -21.34 -18.98
CA ASP A 40 -0.78 -20.69 -20.23
C ASP A 40 -1.32 -19.27 -20.39
N ASN A 41 -2.47 -18.96 -19.81
CA ASN A 41 -3.20 -17.73 -20.09
C ASN A 41 -3.37 -16.82 -18.87
N CYS A 42 -3.49 -17.38 -17.66
CA CYS A 42 -3.72 -16.58 -16.45
C CYS A 42 -2.46 -15.79 -16.04
N LYS A 43 -2.45 -14.51 -16.42
CA LYS A 43 -1.45 -13.52 -16.04
C LYS A 43 -1.70 -12.96 -14.64
N ILE A 44 -0.72 -13.12 -13.74
CA ILE A 44 -0.73 -12.55 -12.39
C ILE A 44 0.39 -11.52 -12.24
N LEU A 45 0.07 -10.39 -11.62
CA LEU A 45 1.07 -9.44 -11.13
C LEU A 45 1.23 -9.60 -9.62
N VAL A 46 2.46 -9.83 -9.17
CA VAL A 46 2.85 -9.72 -7.76
C VAL A 46 3.59 -8.40 -7.56
N ILE A 47 3.24 -7.66 -6.53
CA ILE A 47 3.85 -6.38 -6.18
C ILE A 47 4.54 -6.50 -4.83
N GLY A 48 5.85 -6.28 -4.82
CA GLY A 48 6.74 -6.51 -3.69
C GLY A 48 7.32 -7.92 -3.71
N ALA A 49 8.65 -8.01 -3.66
CA ALA A 49 9.47 -9.23 -3.58
C ALA A 49 10.08 -9.41 -2.17
N GLY A 50 9.64 -8.62 -1.18
CA GLY A 50 9.91 -8.84 0.24
C GLY A 50 9.25 -10.12 0.78
N GLY A 51 9.29 -10.35 2.10
CA GLY A 51 8.88 -11.62 2.73
C GLY A 51 7.63 -12.29 2.14
N LEU A 52 6.52 -11.53 1.99
CA LEU A 52 5.29 -12.02 1.36
C LEU A 52 5.48 -12.34 -0.12
N GLY A 53 6.11 -11.46 -0.89
CA GLY A 53 6.39 -11.67 -2.30
C GLY A 53 7.18 -12.95 -2.59
N CYS A 54 8.19 -13.24 -1.78
CA CYS A 54 8.95 -14.49 -1.87
C CYS A 54 8.06 -15.72 -1.71
N GLU A 55 7.20 -15.73 -0.69
CA GLU A 55 6.25 -16.81 -0.43
C GLU A 55 5.19 -16.91 -1.55
N LEU A 56 4.63 -15.78 -1.98
CA LEU A 56 3.65 -15.71 -3.06
C LEU A 56 4.18 -16.31 -4.37
N LEU A 57 5.41 -15.96 -4.78
CA LEU A 57 5.97 -16.52 -6.01
C LEU A 57 6.14 -18.04 -5.95
N LYS A 58 6.54 -18.58 -4.79
CA LYS A 58 6.58 -20.03 -4.57
C LYS A 58 5.17 -20.62 -4.68
N ASP A 59 4.21 -20.06 -3.93
CA ASP A 59 2.86 -20.61 -3.84
C ASP A 59 2.18 -20.60 -5.20
N LEU A 60 2.15 -19.46 -5.89
CA LEU A 60 1.56 -19.32 -7.21
C LEU A 60 2.21 -20.25 -8.24
N GLY A 61 3.54 -20.32 -8.26
CA GLY A 61 4.28 -21.23 -9.15
C GLY A 61 3.97 -22.71 -8.89
N LEU A 62 3.69 -23.10 -7.65
CA LEU A 62 3.26 -24.45 -7.26
C LEU A 62 1.75 -24.67 -7.41
N MET A 63 0.96 -23.62 -7.60
CA MET A 63 -0.49 -23.66 -7.85
C MET A 63 -0.86 -23.57 -9.34
N GLY A 64 0.12 -23.74 -10.22
CA GLY A 64 -0.12 -23.88 -11.66
C GLY A 64 -0.05 -22.56 -12.43
N PHE A 65 0.23 -21.44 -11.77
CA PHE A 65 0.45 -20.17 -12.47
C PHE A 65 1.85 -20.11 -13.05
N ARG A 66 1.96 -19.83 -14.36
CA ARG A 66 3.27 -19.63 -15.02
C ARG A 66 3.52 -18.21 -15.45
N GLN A 67 2.50 -17.49 -15.90
CA GLN A 67 2.63 -16.12 -16.40
C GLN A 67 2.58 -15.14 -15.23
N ILE A 68 3.70 -15.01 -14.52
CA ILE A 68 3.78 -14.18 -13.32
C ILE A 68 4.71 -13.00 -13.59
N HIS A 69 4.28 -11.79 -13.26
CA HIS A 69 5.15 -10.62 -13.23
C HIS A 69 5.42 -10.25 -11.77
N ILE A 70 6.64 -9.78 -11.47
CA ILE A 70 7.01 -9.30 -10.15
C ILE A 70 7.58 -7.88 -10.27
N ILE A 71 7.03 -6.92 -9.52
CA ILE A 71 7.58 -5.56 -9.38
C ILE A 71 8.19 -5.43 -7.99
N ASP A 72 9.44 -4.97 -7.90
CA ASP A 72 10.06 -4.52 -6.66
C ASP A 72 11.17 -3.51 -6.98
N MET A 73 11.25 -2.43 -6.20
CA MET A 73 12.22 -1.35 -6.40
C MET A 73 13.48 -1.51 -5.56
N ASP A 74 13.48 -2.42 -4.58
CA ASP A 74 14.52 -2.53 -3.58
C ASP A 74 15.67 -3.43 -4.03
N THR A 75 16.78 -3.29 -3.31
CA THR A 75 17.92 -4.19 -3.37
C THR A 75 17.96 -5.11 -2.16
N ILE A 76 18.66 -6.22 -2.28
CA ILE A 76 18.75 -7.24 -1.23
C ILE A 76 19.72 -6.78 -0.14
N GLU A 77 19.28 -6.83 1.10
CA GLU A 77 20.10 -6.56 2.29
C GLU A 77 20.33 -7.82 3.13
N LEU A 78 21.36 -7.80 3.98
CA LEU A 78 21.60 -8.86 4.96
C LEU A 78 20.39 -9.08 5.89
N SER A 79 19.72 -8.00 6.28
CA SER A 79 18.52 -7.99 7.14
C SER A 79 17.36 -8.79 6.56
N ASN A 80 17.37 -9.04 5.25
CA ASN A 80 16.30 -9.72 4.52
C ASN A 80 16.40 -11.24 4.64
N LEU A 81 17.61 -11.79 4.81
CA LEU A 81 17.88 -13.22 4.68
C LEU A 81 17.25 -14.08 5.78
N ASN A 82 16.78 -13.49 6.87
CA ASN A 82 16.08 -14.22 7.94
C ASN A 82 14.69 -14.71 7.53
N ARG A 83 14.09 -14.14 6.47
CA ARG A 83 12.70 -14.41 6.06
C ARG A 83 12.48 -14.45 4.55
N GLN A 84 13.37 -13.87 3.75
CA GLN A 84 13.24 -13.78 2.29
C GLN A 84 14.06 -14.90 1.65
N PHE A 85 13.54 -16.12 1.73
CA PHE A 85 14.27 -17.37 1.42
C PHE A 85 14.64 -17.55 -0.07
N LEU A 86 14.24 -16.66 -0.97
CA LEU A 86 14.72 -16.65 -2.35
C LEU A 86 16.13 -16.07 -2.49
N PHE A 87 16.60 -15.33 -1.48
CA PHE A 87 17.87 -14.60 -1.52
C PHE A 87 18.96 -15.31 -0.70
N ARG A 88 20.22 -15.13 -1.10
CA ARG A 88 21.41 -15.67 -0.42
C ARG A 88 22.41 -14.55 -0.14
N HIS A 89 23.40 -14.83 0.70
CA HIS A 89 24.47 -13.88 1.02
C HIS A 89 25.18 -13.32 -0.23
N LYS A 90 25.36 -14.14 -1.27
CA LYS A 90 25.97 -13.72 -2.53
C LYS A 90 25.12 -12.74 -3.36
N ASP A 91 23.83 -12.60 -3.04
CA ASP A 91 22.89 -11.78 -3.78
C ASP A 91 22.73 -10.37 -3.15
N ILE A 92 23.38 -10.10 -2.01
CA ILE A 92 23.33 -8.79 -1.33
C ILE A 92 23.76 -7.68 -2.30
N GLY A 93 22.98 -6.60 -2.33
CA GLY A 93 23.14 -5.47 -3.25
C GLY A 93 22.49 -5.65 -4.63
N SER A 94 22.05 -6.86 -4.99
CA SER A 94 21.32 -7.10 -6.24
C SER A 94 19.84 -6.74 -6.11
N SER A 95 19.14 -6.52 -7.23
CA SER A 95 17.69 -6.27 -7.23
C SER A 95 16.90 -7.48 -6.69
N LYS A 96 15.95 -7.23 -5.78
CA LYS A 96 15.07 -8.27 -5.25
C LYS A 96 14.24 -8.92 -6.35
N ALA A 97 13.62 -8.12 -7.23
CA ALA A 97 12.76 -8.61 -8.30
C ALA A 97 13.49 -9.58 -9.24
N GLU A 98 14.70 -9.21 -9.68
CA GLU A 98 15.50 -10.02 -10.62
C GLU A 98 15.93 -11.35 -9.99
N VAL A 99 16.48 -11.31 -8.78
CA VAL A 99 16.96 -12.53 -8.10
C VAL A 99 15.77 -13.44 -7.75
N ALA A 100 14.63 -12.88 -7.34
CA ALA A 100 13.43 -13.64 -7.05
C ALA A 100 12.91 -14.38 -8.30
N ALA A 101 12.77 -13.67 -9.42
CA ALA A 101 12.35 -14.26 -10.69
C ALA A 101 13.31 -15.37 -11.15
N LYS A 102 14.62 -15.10 -11.11
CA LYS A 102 15.67 -16.07 -11.48
C LYS A 102 15.61 -17.33 -10.62
N PHE A 103 15.45 -17.18 -9.30
CA PHE A 103 15.36 -18.32 -8.39
C PHE A 103 14.13 -19.18 -8.71
N ILE A 104 12.97 -18.56 -8.88
CA ILE A 104 11.70 -19.28 -9.10
C ILE A 104 11.70 -19.98 -10.46
N ASN A 105 12.14 -19.31 -11.52
CA ASN A 105 12.25 -19.91 -12.86
C ASN A 105 13.22 -21.10 -12.89
N SER A 106 14.28 -21.07 -12.06
CA SER A 106 15.19 -22.20 -11.92
C SER A 106 14.61 -23.33 -11.06
N ARG A 107 13.90 -22.99 -9.98
CA ARG A 107 13.40 -23.97 -8.99
C ARG A 107 12.13 -24.68 -9.44
N ILE A 108 11.23 -23.99 -10.13
CA ILE A 108 9.91 -24.47 -10.52
C ILE A 108 9.85 -24.60 -12.06
N PRO A 109 10.05 -25.81 -12.62
CA PRO A 109 10.15 -25.97 -14.07
C PRO A 109 8.89 -25.46 -14.81
N GLY A 110 9.06 -24.67 -15.84
CA GLY A 110 7.97 -24.11 -16.64
C GLY A 110 7.25 -22.92 -16.02
N CYS A 111 7.64 -22.46 -14.82
CA CYS A 111 7.25 -21.12 -14.37
C CYS A 111 7.96 -20.07 -15.25
N ASN A 112 7.29 -18.94 -15.52
CA ASN A 112 7.79 -17.84 -16.31
C ASN A 112 7.58 -16.52 -15.56
N VAL A 113 8.40 -16.29 -14.54
CA VAL A 113 8.41 -15.06 -13.77
C VAL A 113 9.20 -13.98 -14.50
N ILE A 114 8.55 -12.85 -14.78
CA ILE A 114 9.16 -11.67 -15.41
C ILE A 114 9.35 -10.57 -14.35
N SER A 115 10.60 -10.17 -14.11
CA SER A 115 10.95 -9.15 -13.12
C SER A 115 10.90 -7.73 -13.68
N HIS A 116 10.45 -6.79 -12.85
CA HIS A 116 10.44 -5.35 -13.10
C HIS A 116 11.09 -4.64 -11.91
N CYS A 117 12.32 -4.16 -12.12
CA CYS A 117 13.13 -3.50 -11.10
C CYS A 117 12.81 -2.00 -11.05
N CYS A 118 11.58 -1.66 -10.67
CA CYS A 118 11.08 -0.28 -10.67
C CYS A 118 10.02 -0.07 -9.60
N LYS A 119 9.60 1.18 -9.41
CA LYS A 119 8.45 1.49 -8.57
C LYS A 119 7.16 1.16 -9.31
N ILE A 120 6.07 0.92 -8.59
CA ILE A 120 4.75 0.74 -9.20
C ILE A 120 4.30 1.99 -9.97
N GLN A 121 4.70 3.17 -9.48
CA GLN A 121 4.38 4.46 -10.08
C GLN A 121 5.01 4.67 -11.47
N ASP A 122 6.04 3.88 -11.82
CA ASP A 122 6.76 4.02 -13.08
C ASP A 122 6.05 3.30 -14.25
N LYS A 123 4.99 2.52 -13.96
CA LYS A 123 4.23 1.77 -14.96
C LYS A 123 2.95 2.53 -15.34
N ALA A 124 2.64 2.55 -16.63
CA ALA A 124 1.41 3.12 -17.17
C ALA A 124 0.20 2.18 -16.98
N GLU A 125 -1.01 2.72 -17.16
CA GLU A 125 -2.28 1.99 -17.05
C GLU A 125 -2.33 0.73 -17.92
N ASP A 126 -1.85 0.81 -19.18
CA ASP A 126 -1.80 -0.32 -20.12
C ASP A 126 -1.00 -1.51 -19.57
N PHE A 127 0.04 -1.25 -18.76
CA PHE A 127 0.79 -2.31 -18.13
C PHE A 127 -0.08 -3.07 -17.13
N TYR A 128 -0.92 -2.40 -16.35
CA TYR A 128 -1.78 -3.02 -15.35
C TYR A 128 -2.98 -3.73 -15.98
N ARG A 129 -3.53 -3.17 -17.07
CA ARG A 129 -4.70 -3.71 -17.79
C ARG A 129 -4.49 -5.13 -18.35
N GLN A 130 -3.24 -5.57 -18.51
CA GLN A 130 -2.94 -6.89 -19.06
C GLN A 130 -3.10 -8.07 -18.08
N PHE A 131 -3.27 -7.79 -16.77
CA PHE A 131 -3.29 -8.84 -15.74
C PHE A 131 -4.73 -9.26 -15.40
N HIS A 132 -4.90 -10.53 -15.07
CA HIS A 132 -6.17 -11.04 -14.58
C HIS A 132 -6.31 -10.82 -13.07
N ILE A 133 -5.21 -10.88 -12.32
CA ILE A 133 -5.19 -10.72 -10.85
C ILE A 133 -3.93 -9.94 -10.46
N VAL A 134 -4.07 -9.01 -9.52
CA VAL A 134 -2.96 -8.31 -8.86
C VAL A 134 -2.88 -8.74 -7.40
N ILE A 135 -1.68 -9.07 -6.92
CA ILE A 135 -1.44 -9.51 -5.54
C ILE A 135 -0.35 -8.64 -4.91
N CYS A 136 -0.67 -7.99 -3.79
CA CYS A 136 0.17 -7.03 -3.11
C CYS A 136 0.80 -7.63 -1.85
N GLY A 137 2.12 -7.62 -1.79
CA GLY A 137 2.94 -7.88 -0.61
C GLY A 137 3.75 -6.64 -0.22
N LEU A 138 3.07 -5.49 -0.18
CA LEU A 138 3.67 -4.16 0.05
C LEU A 138 3.95 -3.91 1.53
N ASP A 139 4.82 -2.96 1.83
CA ASP A 139 5.18 -2.55 3.21
C ASP A 139 4.71 -1.12 3.56
N SER A 140 4.20 -0.39 2.57
CA SER A 140 3.72 0.98 2.75
C SER A 140 2.23 1.13 2.45
N ILE A 141 1.53 1.90 3.30
CA ILE A 141 0.13 2.29 3.09
C ILE A 141 0.01 3.11 1.80
N ILE A 142 0.96 4.01 1.52
CA ILE A 142 0.92 4.87 0.32
C ILE A 142 0.96 4.03 -0.95
N ALA A 143 1.81 3.00 -0.99
CA ALA A 143 1.89 2.10 -2.15
C ALA A 143 0.59 1.32 -2.35
N ARG A 144 -0.05 0.86 -1.27
CA ARG A 144 -1.36 0.18 -1.32
C ARG A 144 -2.47 1.08 -1.83
N ARG A 145 -2.51 2.33 -1.35
CA ARG A 145 -3.45 3.36 -1.81
C ARG A 145 -3.26 3.68 -3.29
N TRP A 146 -2.01 3.81 -3.72
CA TRP A 146 -1.70 4.11 -5.11
C TRP A 146 -2.15 3.00 -6.07
N ILE A 147 -1.83 1.73 -5.78
CA ILE A 147 -2.29 0.62 -6.62
C ILE A 147 -3.81 0.45 -6.56
N ASN A 148 -4.44 0.72 -5.42
CA ASN A 148 -5.90 0.73 -5.31
C ASN A 148 -6.53 1.75 -6.27
N GLY A 149 -6.03 2.99 -6.27
CA GLY A 149 -6.49 4.01 -7.20
C GLY A 149 -6.22 3.67 -8.66
N MET A 150 -5.07 3.02 -8.96
CA MET A 150 -4.75 2.57 -10.32
C MET A 150 -5.77 1.54 -10.81
N LEU A 151 -6.11 0.52 -10.01
CA LEU A 151 -7.09 -0.47 -10.44
C LEU A 151 -8.51 0.09 -10.53
N LEU A 152 -8.83 1.10 -9.73
CA LEU A 152 -10.09 1.84 -9.84
C LEU A 152 -10.15 2.70 -11.12
N SER A 153 -9.03 3.29 -11.56
CA SER A 153 -9.00 4.10 -12.79
C SER A 153 -9.22 3.29 -14.06
N LEU A 154 -8.97 1.97 -14.01
CA LEU A 154 -9.19 1.05 -15.13
C LEU A 154 -10.65 0.65 -15.32
N LEU A 155 -11.52 0.94 -14.34
CA LEU A 155 -12.93 0.58 -14.40
C LEU A 155 -13.65 1.32 -15.52
N VAL A 156 -14.49 0.59 -16.23
CA VAL A 156 -15.32 1.13 -17.31
C VAL A 156 -16.77 1.10 -16.84
N TYR A 157 -17.44 2.25 -16.98
CA TYR A 157 -18.86 2.39 -16.68
C TYR A 157 -19.62 2.73 -17.96
N GLU A 158 -20.61 1.91 -18.30
CA GLU A 158 -21.51 2.11 -19.43
C GLU A 158 -22.90 2.42 -18.89
N ASP A 159 -23.44 3.60 -19.23
CA ASP A 159 -24.75 4.08 -18.73
C ASP A 159 -24.91 4.06 -17.20
N GLY A 160 -23.79 4.23 -16.47
CA GLY A 160 -23.73 4.20 -15.00
C GLY A 160 -23.59 2.81 -14.38
N GLU A 161 -23.64 1.75 -15.20
CA GLU A 161 -23.43 0.37 -14.78
C GLU A 161 -21.96 -0.03 -14.98
N LEU A 162 -21.41 -0.79 -14.02
CA LEU A 162 -20.02 -1.23 -14.07
C LEU A 162 -19.85 -2.41 -15.04
N ASP A 163 -18.99 -2.25 -16.05
CA ASP A 163 -18.54 -3.38 -16.86
C ASP A 163 -17.61 -4.26 -16.04
N ARG A 164 -18.10 -5.45 -15.68
CA ARG A 164 -17.35 -6.43 -14.88
C ARG A 164 -16.10 -6.95 -15.58
N SER A 165 -16.00 -6.85 -16.91
CA SER A 165 -14.81 -7.25 -17.65
C SER A 165 -13.61 -6.32 -17.41
N SER A 166 -13.87 -5.08 -16.99
CA SER A 166 -12.84 -4.11 -16.61
C SER A 166 -12.30 -4.30 -15.19
N VAL A 167 -12.96 -5.13 -14.38
CA VAL A 167 -12.57 -5.36 -12.98
C VAL A 167 -11.38 -6.31 -12.93
N ILE A 168 -10.26 -5.82 -12.40
CA ILE A 168 -9.10 -6.63 -12.08
C ILE A 168 -9.08 -6.87 -10.57
N PRO A 169 -9.35 -8.11 -10.10
CA PRO A 169 -9.28 -8.46 -8.69
C PRO A 169 -7.90 -8.14 -8.08
N MET A 170 -7.93 -7.54 -6.89
CA MET A 170 -6.76 -7.26 -6.08
C MET A 170 -6.79 -8.08 -4.80
N ILE A 171 -5.69 -8.75 -4.48
CA ILE A 171 -5.49 -9.42 -3.20
C ILE A 171 -4.37 -8.70 -2.47
N ASP A 172 -4.64 -8.18 -1.27
CA ASP A 172 -3.64 -7.48 -0.46
C ASP A 172 -3.30 -8.26 0.80
N GLY A 173 -2.01 -8.49 1.03
CA GLY A 173 -1.47 -9.08 2.24
C GLY A 173 -0.67 -8.07 3.05
N GLY A 174 -0.84 -8.09 4.38
CA GLY A 174 -0.07 -7.28 5.32
C GLY A 174 0.43 -8.12 6.50
N THR A 175 1.62 -7.80 7.01
CA THR A 175 2.22 -8.48 8.16
C THR A 175 2.99 -7.52 9.04
N GLU A 176 2.89 -7.72 10.35
CA GLU A 176 3.66 -7.02 11.37
C GLU A 176 3.87 -7.95 12.58
N GLY A 177 5.12 -8.32 12.85
CA GLY A 177 5.46 -9.28 13.89
C GLY A 177 4.72 -10.61 13.72
N PHE A 178 3.87 -10.94 14.69
CA PHE A 178 3.02 -12.14 14.71
C PHE A 178 1.57 -11.86 14.29
N LYS A 179 1.30 -10.69 13.71
CA LYS A 179 -0.01 -10.29 13.20
C LYS A 179 0.04 -10.15 11.69
N GLY A 180 -1.10 -10.36 11.05
CA GLY A 180 -1.23 -10.10 9.63
C GLY A 180 -2.68 -10.02 9.18
N ASN A 181 -2.88 -9.67 7.92
CA ASN A 181 -4.19 -9.61 7.31
C ASN A 181 -4.14 -9.97 5.82
N VAL A 182 -5.26 -10.48 5.32
CA VAL A 182 -5.51 -10.69 3.90
C VAL A 182 -6.79 -9.96 3.52
N ARG A 183 -6.78 -9.30 2.37
CA ARG A 183 -7.93 -8.63 1.80
C ARG A 183 -8.15 -9.10 0.36
N VAL A 184 -9.40 -9.39 0.00
CA VAL A 184 -9.82 -9.61 -1.39
C VAL A 184 -10.70 -8.43 -1.80
N ILE A 185 -10.24 -7.70 -2.81
CA ILE A 185 -10.86 -6.46 -3.27
C ILE A 185 -11.24 -6.64 -4.74
N LEU A 186 -12.52 -6.44 -5.02
CA LEU A 186 -13.07 -6.32 -6.37
C LEU A 186 -13.38 -4.83 -6.60
N PRO A 187 -12.50 -4.09 -7.30
CA PRO A 187 -12.67 -2.65 -7.50
C PRO A 187 -14.07 -2.31 -8.02
N GLY A 188 -14.70 -1.28 -7.43
CA GLY A 188 -16.06 -0.86 -7.75
C GLY A 188 -17.17 -1.71 -7.10
N LEU A 189 -16.91 -2.95 -6.70
CA LEU A 189 -17.90 -3.88 -6.15
C LEU A 189 -17.82 -4.04 -4.63
N THR A 190 -16.64 -4.30 -4.08
CA THR A 190 -16.43 -4.51 -2.64
C THR A 190 -15.74 -3.31 -1.99
N ALA A 191 -15.59 -3.32 -0.66
CA ALA A 191 -14.77 -2.33 0.05
C ALA A 191 -13.33 -2.33 -0.49
N CYS A 192 -12.83 -1.14 -0.84
CA CYS A 192 -11.47 -0.92 -1.33
C CYS A 192 -10.49 -0.58 -0.18
N ILE A 193 -9.23 -0.27 -0.50
CA ILE A 193 -8.23 0.14 0.53
C ILE A 193 -8.70 1.39 1.29
N GLU A 194 -9.14 2.43 0.58
CA GLU A 194 -9.65 3.67 1.19
C GLU A 194 -10.91 3.47 2.05
N CYS A 195 -11.74 2.47 1.73
CA CYS A 195 -12.90 2.14 2.57
C CYS A 195 -12.50 1.72 4.00
N THR A 196 -11.29 1.19 4.16
CA THR A 196 -10.79 0.61 5.43
C THR A 196 -9.49 1.26 5.89
N LEU A 197 -9.22 2.50 5.46
CA LEU A 197 -7.98 3.23 5.80
C LEU A 197 -7.85 3.49 7.31
N ASP A 198 -8.97 3.63 7.99
CA ASP A 198 -9.11 3.80 9.43
C ASP A 198 -8.78 2.54 10.25
N LEU A 199 -8.66 1.37 9.61
CA LEU A 199 -8.20 0.14 10.28
C LEU A 199 -6.68 0.08 10.45
N TYR A 200 -5.91 0.91 9.74
CA TYR A 200 -4.48 0.99 9.96
C TYR A 200 -4.20 1.64 11.32
N PRO A 201 -3.22 1.12 12.09
CA PRO A 201 -2.86 1.73 13.36
C PRO A 201 -2.39 3.18 13.13
N PRO A 202 -2.66 4.10 14.07
CA PRO A 202 -2.18 5.46 13.96
C PRO A 202 -0.66 5.47 13.92
N GLN A 203 -0.08 6.25 13.01
CA GLN A 203 1.37 6.41 12.96
C GLN A 203 1.83 7.09 14.26
N VAL A 204 2.82 6.50 14.93
CA VAL A 204 3.39 7.08 16.14
C VAL A 204 4.18 8.32 15.74
N THR A 205 3.65 9.49 16.08
CA THR A 205 4.33 10.79 15.93
C THR A 205 4.56 11.39 17.31
N TYR A 206 5.81 11.80 17.56
CA TYR A 206 6.16 12.44 18.83
C TYR A 206 5.99 13.96 18.69
N PRO A 207 5.22 14.63 19.57
CA PRO A 207 5.04 16.08 19.50
C PRO A 207 6.37 16.83 19.64
N LEU A 208 6.57 17.89 18.84
CA LEU A 208 7.83 18.65 18.81
C LEU A 208 8.21 19.19 20.20
N CYS A 209 7.23 19.67 20.96
CA CYS A 209 7.45 20.17 22.33
C CYS A 209 7.96 19.09 23.29
N THR A 210 7.56 17.83 23.08
CA THR A 210 7.99 16.69 23.89
C THR A 210 9.42 16.32 23.56
N ILE A 211 9.76 16.15 22.28
CA ILE A 211 11.13 15.80 21.88
C ILE A 211 12.13 16.93 22.18
N ALA A 212 11.72 18.19 22.01
CA ALA A 212 12.59 19.35 22.19
C ALA A 212 12.83 19.70 23.67
N ASN A 213 11.79 19.64 24.52
CA ASN A 213 11.86 20.21 25.87
C ASN A 213 11.63 19.20 26.99
N THR A 214 10.82 18.16 26.77
CA THR A 214 10.40 17.24 27.84
C THR A 214 10.46 15.76 27.41
N PRO A 215 11.63 15.25 26.98
CA PRO A 215 11.78 13.84 26.63
C PRO A 215 11.55 12.96 27.87
N ARG A 216 10.99 11.77 27.66
CA ARG A 216 10.57 10.83 28.72
C ARG A 216 10.96 9.39 28.40
N LEU A 217 11.01 9.07 27.11
CA LEU A 217 11.36 7.75 26.59
C LEU A 217 12.68 7.84 25.83
N PRO A 218 13.45 6.75 25.74
CA PRO A 218 14.69 6.72 24.93
C PRO A 218 14.42 7.06 23.46
N GLU A 219 13.26 6.67 22.92
CA GLU A 219 12.80 7.02 21.57
C GLU A 219 12.71 8.54 21.36
N HIS A 220 12.30 9.31 22.38
CA HIS A 220 12.24 10.77 22.28
C HIS A 220 13.63 11.39 22.11
N CYS A 221 14.65 10.79 22.72
CA CYS A 221 16.03 11.26 22.58
C CYS A 221 16.55 10.99 21.17
N ILE A 222 16.23 9.83 20.61
CA ILE A 222 16.62 9.44 19.26
C ILE A 222 15.91 10.33 18.23
N GLU A 223 14.60 10.57 18.40
CA GLU A 223 13.84 11.42 17.49
C GLU A 223 14.29 12.89 17.55
N TYR A 224 14.69 13.38 18.74
CA TYR A 224 15.32 14.70 18.86
C TYR A 224 16.59 14.80 18.01
N VAL A 225 17.47 13.80 18.10
CA VAL A 225 18.72 13.79 17.33
C VAL A 225 18.43 13.76 15.83
N LYS A 226 17.51 12.90 15.40
CA LYS A 226 17.11 12.73 14.01
C LYS A 226 16.45 13.98 13.40
N VAL A 227 15.51 14.60 14.11
CA VAL A 227 14.65 15.68 13.55
C VAL A 227 15.20 17.07 13.82
N ILE A 228 15.95 17.27 14.91
CA ILE A 228 16.40 18.61 15.35
C ILE A 228 17.93 18.72 15.26
N GLN A 229 18.67 17.78 15.85
CA GLN A 229 20.12 17.92 15.98
C GLN A 229 20.85 17.65 14.66
N TRP A 230 20.46 16.61 13.92
CA TRP A 230 21.08 16.27 12.64
C TRP A 230 20.96 17.40 11.61
N PRO A 231 19.77 17.99 11.34
CA PRO A 231 19.68 19.10 10.39
C PRO A 231 20.46 20.34 10.84
N LYS A 232 20.64 20.52 12.16
CA LYS A 232 21.35 21.66 12.74
C LYS A 232 22.87 21.52 12.63
N GLU A 233 23.41 20.34 12.96
CA GLU A 233 24.86 20.08 12.95
C GLU A 233 25.37 19.61 11.59
N ASN A 234 24.49 19.03 10.77
CA ASN A 234 24.78 18.47 9.45
C ASN A 234 26.09 17.65 9.41
N PRO A 235 26.22 16.62 10.28
CA PRO A 235 27.51 16.03 10.63
C PRO A 235 28.27 15.39 9.46
N PHE A 236 27.56 14.99 8.40
CA PHE A 236 28.12 14.35 7.20
C PHE A 236 27.74 15.07 5.90
N GLU A 237 27.22 16.31 6.00
CA GLU A 237 26.74 17.09 4.84
C GLU A 237 25.66 16.40 3.98
N CYS A 238 24.94 15.44 4.56
CA CYS A 238 23.95 14.64 3.85
C CYS A 238 22.70 14.36 4.70
N ALA A 239 21.67 13.83 4.05
CA ALA A 239 20.50 13.29 4.74
C ALA A 239 20.90 12.03 5.54
N ILE A 240 20.09 11.70 6.56
CA ILE A 240 20.28 10.48 7.33
C ILE A 240 20.07 9.27 6.41
N ASP A 241 21.14 8.51 6.20
CA ASP A 241 21.07 7.15 5.71
C ASP A 241 20.98 6.19 6.90
N GLY A 242 19.85 5.49 7.04
CA GLY A 242 19.64 4.52 8.12
C GLY A 242 20.50 3.26 7.96
N ASP A 243 20.95 2.96 6.74
CA ASP A 243 21.78 1.79 6.42
C ASP A 243 23.27 2.04 6.63
N ASP A 244 23.69 3.31 6.72
CA ASP A 244 25.07 3.68 7.02
C ASP A 244 25.38 3.49 8.53
N PRO A 245 26.31 2.56 8.88
CA PRO A 245 26.71 2.36 10.27
C PRO A 245 27.30 3.62 10.93
N GLN A 246 27.94 4.51 10.17
CA GLN A 246 28.52 5.75 10.70
C GLN A 246 27.43 6.71 11.14
N HIS A 247 26.37 6.86 10.33
CA HIS A 247 25.21 7.68 10.67
C HIS A 247 24.51 7.15 11.92
N ILE A 248 24.23 5.84 11.97
CA ILE A 248 23.59 5.22 13.12
C ILE A 248 24.45 5.36 14.38
N ASN A 249 25.78 5.17 14.28
CA ASN A 249 26.66 5.32 15.42
C ASN A 249 26.69 6.77 15.93
N TRP A 250 26.73 7.76 15.04
CA TRP A 250 26.65 9.17 15.41
C TRP A 250 25.33 9.49 16.13
N ILE A 251 24.20 9.01 15.58
CA ILE A 251 22.88 9.19 16.20
C ILE A 251 22.86 8.52 17.58
N TYR A 252 23.43 7.33 17.71
CA TYR A 252 23.51 6.61 18.97
C TYR A 252 24.28 7.39 20.04
N GLU A 253 25.47 7.88 19.72
CA GLU A 253 26.30 8.69 20.63
C GLU A 253 25.56 9.96 21.09
N LYS A 254 24.98 10.72 20.14
CA LYS A 254 24.20 11.92 20.47
C LYS A 254 22.95 11.63 21.26
N SER A 255 22.31 10.50 21.01
CA SER A 255 21.12 10.11 21.76
C SER A 255 21.48 9.71 23.20
N ILE A 256 22.65 9.12 23.44
CA ILE A 256 23.18 8.88 24.80
C ILE A 256 23.43 10.19 25.53
N GLU A 257 24.11 11.14 24.89
CA GLU A 257 24.38 12.46 25.47
C GLU A 257 23.07 13.14 25.90
N ARG A 258 22.07 13.11 25.02
CA ARG A 258 20.73 13.66 25.30
C ARG A 258 20.02 12.90 26.41
N ALA A 259 20.03 11.56 26.40
CA ALA A 259 19.39 10.75 27.42
C ALA A 259 19.99 11.01 28.82
N ALA A 260 21.32 11.17 28.91
CA ALA A 260 22.02 11.47 30.15
C ALA A 260 21.58 12.83 30.75
N GLN A 261 21.33 13.85 29.92
CA GLN A 261 20.85 15.16 30.38
C GLN A 261 19.49 15.09 31.10
N PHE A 262 18.65 14.13 30.72
CA PHE A 262 17.30 13.96 31.27
C PHE A 262 17.16 12.74 32.18
N GLY A 263 18.27 12.04 32.48
CA GLY A 263 18.26 10.84 33.32
C GLY A 263 17.49 9.66 32.73
N ILE A 264 17.39 9.57 31.39
CA ILE A 264 16.65 8.52 30.67
C ILE A 264 17.56 7.31 30.44
N GLN A 265 17.06 6.12 30.72
CA GLN A 265 17.77 4.83 30.53
C GLN A 265 17.13 4.00 29.41
N GLY A 266 17.76 2.88 29.04
CA GLY A 266 17.22 1.91 28.07
C GLY A 266 17.65 2.16 26.62
N LEU A 267 18.58 3.10 26.38
CA LEU A 267 19.06 3.40 25.04
C LEU A 267 20.06 2.34 24.57
N THR A 268 19.75 1.70 23.44
CA THR A 268 20.59 0.67 22.83
C THR A 268 20.78 0.96 21.35
N TYR A 269 21.88 0.49 20.77
CA TYR A 269 22.13 0.63 19.32
C TYR A 269 20.98 0.04 18.48
N ARG A 270 20.40 -1.08 18.93
CA ARG A 270 19.25 -1.73 18.30
C ARG A 270 18.00 -0.84 18.31
N LEU A 271 17.75 -0.13 19.41
CA LEU A 271 16.64 0.80 19.50
C LEU A 271 16.82 1.99 18.55
N VAL A 272 18.04 2.51 18.44
CA VAL A 272 18.36 3.58 17.47
C VAL A 272 18.06 3.14 16.05
N GLN A 273 18.53 1.95 15.64
CA GLN A 273 18.20 1.40 14.33
C GLN A 273 16.69 1.26 14.14
N GLY A 274 15.98 0.78 15.18
CA GLY A 274 14.52 0.66 15.19
C GLY A 274 13.81 1.97 14.90
N VAL A 275 14.16 3.04 15.62
CA VAL A 275 13.54 4.37 15.50
C VAL A 275 13.95 5.08 14.21
N VAL A 276 15.22 5.00 13.80
CA VAL A 276 15.72 5.67 12.59
C VAL A 276 15.11 5.04 11.34
N LYS A 277 15.07 3.71 11.25
CA LYS A 277 14.52 2.98 10.09
C LYS A 277 13.03 2.68 10.17
N ASN A 278 12.36 3.03 11.27
CA ASN A 278 10.99 2.59 11.56
C ASN A 278 10.81 1.06 11.40
N ILE A 279 11.72 0.26 11.98
CA ILE A 279 11.77 -1.20 11.75
C ILE A 279 10.50 -1.86 12.24
N ILE A 280 9.76 -2.48 11.31
CA ILE A 280 8.64 -3.37 11.61
C ILE A 280 9.20 -4.78 11.86
N PRO A 281 8.98 -5.40 13.03
CA PRO A 281 9.38 -6.78 13.27
C PRO A 281 8.78 -7.72 12.22
N ALA A 282 9.56 -8.66 11.71
CA ALA A 282 9.09 -9.57 10.66
C ALA A 282 9.73 -10.95 10.76
N VAL A 283 8.89 -11.98 10.67
CA VAL A 283 9.27 -13.39 10.75
C VAL A 283 8.72 -14.17 9.55
N ALA A 284 9.40 -15.26 9.19
CA ALA A 284 9.01 -16.07 8.04
C ALA A 284 7.63 -16.74 8.21
N SER A 285 7.28 -17.17 9.43
CA SER A 285 6.02 -17.87 9.71
C SER A 285 4.79 -17.03 9.35
N THR A 286 4.72 -15.79 9.83
CA THR A 286 3.59 -14.89 9.56
C THR A 286 3.49 -14.54 8.07
N ASN A 287 4.63 -14.31 7.40
CA ASN A 287 4.64 -14.11 5.94
C ASN A 287 4.09 -15.32 5.19
N ALA A 288 4.48 -16.54 5.59
CA ALA A 288 4.02 -17.77 4.97
C ALA A 288 2.51 -17.99 5.14
N VAL A 289 1.96 -17.73 6.34
CA VAL A 289 0.51 -17.86 6.58
C VAL A 289 -0.29 -16.88 5.72
N ILE A 290 0.12 -15.60 5.69
CA ILE A 290 -0.58 -14.57 4.92
C ILE A 290 -0.44 -14.81 3.42
N ALA A 291 0.76 -15.13 2.93
CA ALA A 291 0.98 -15.44 1.52
C ALA A 291 0.20 -16.67 1.06
N ALA A 292 0.12 -17.73 1.87
CA ALA A 292 -0.65 -18.92 1.55
C ALA A 292 -2.15 -18.60 1.42
N ALA A 293 -2.70 -17.77 2.31
CA ALA A 293 -4.07 -17.31 2.21
C ALA A 293 -4.29 -16.44 0.96
N CYS A 294 -3.40 -15.49 0.66
CA CYS A 294 -3.46 -14.69 -0.57
C CYS A 294 -3.41 -15.56 -1.84
N ALA A 295 -2.46 -16.50 -1.94
CA ALA A 295 -2.32 -17.38 -3.10
C ALA A 295 -3.52 -18.32 -3.27
N THR A 296 -4.12 -18.76 -2.15
CA THR A 296 -5.37 -19.53 -2.16
C THR A 296 -6.51 -18.74 -2.76
N GLU A 297 -6.65 -17.46 -2.40
CA GLU A 297 -7.68 -16.59 -2.98
C GLU A 297 -7.43 -16.30 -4.47
N ALA A 298 -6.18 -16.17 -4.90
CA ALA A 298 -5.84 -16.04 -6.31
C ALA A 298 -6.27 -17.28 -7.11
N PHE A 299 -6.01 -18.47 -6.55
CA PHE A 299 -6.43 -19.72 -7.17
C PHE A 299 -7.95 -19.85 -7.26
N LYS A 300 -8.68 -19.49 -6.20
CA LYS A 300 -10.16 -19.48 -6.21
C LYS A 300 -10.73 -18.52 -7.24
N LEU A 301 -10.20 -17.29 -7.31
CA LEU A 301 -10.64 -16.27 -8.27
C LEU A 301 -10.35 -16.69 -9.71
N ALA A 302 -9.19 -17.29 -9.98
CA ALA A 302 -8.81 -17.70 -11.33
C ALA A 302 -9.52 -18.97 -11.84
N SER A 303 -10.06 -19.80 -10.95
CA SER A 303 -10.63 -21.10 -11.30
C SER A 303 -12.11 -21.26 -10.97
N SER A 304 -12.70 -20.33 -10.22
CA SER A 304 -14.04 -20.42 -9.61
C SER A 304 -14.27 -21.66 -8.73
N CYS A 305 -13.23 -22.42 -8.36
CA CYS A 305 -13.40 -23.73 -7.70
C CYS A 305 -14.09 -23.68 -6.33
N SER A 306 -14.10 -22.53 -5.67
CA SER A 306 -14.79 -22.29 -4.40
C SER A 306 -15.07 -20.80 -4.20
N ALA A 307 -15.93 -20.47 -3.24
CA ALA A 307 -16.20 -19.09 -2.86
C ALA A 307 -14.92 -18.41 -2.34
N SER A 308 -14.71 -17.18 -2.79
CA SER A 308 -13.61 -16.33 -2.33
C SER A 308 -13.86 -15.81 -0.92
N LEU A 309 -12.78 -15.44 -0.23
CA LEU A 309 -12.82 -14.71 1.03
C LEU A 309 -13.70 -13.46 0.87
N ASN A 310 -14.66 -13.29 1.77
CA ASN A 310 -15.55 -12.14 1.74
C ASN A 310 -14.86 -10.93 2.37
N ASN A 311 -14.06 -10.25 1.55
CA ASN A 311 -13.26 -9.08 1.86
C ASN A 311 -12.08 -9.28 2.82
N TYR A 312 -12.26 -9.59 4.12
CA TYR A 312 -11.19 -9.38 5.12
C TYR A 312 -10.93 -10.59 6.01
N MET A 313 -9.65 -10.91 6.23
CA MET A 313 -9.16 -11.87 7.23
C MET A 313 -8.04 -11.26 8.06
N VAL A 314 -8.07 -11.42 9.38
CA VAL A 314 -6.98 -11.07 10.31
C VAL A 314 -6.37 -12.34 10.89
N LEU A 315 -5.06 -12.32 11.13
CA LEU A 315 -4.28 -13.31 11.87
C LEU A 315 -3.62 -12.66 13.09
N ASN A 316 -3.63 -13.37 14.22
CA ASN A 316 -2.82 -13.05 15.39
C ASN A 316 -2.28 -14.36 15.99
N ASP A 317 -0.96 -14.46 16.12
CA ASP A 317 -0.22 -15.63 16.62
C ASP A 317 0.60 -15.29 17.89
N ILE A 318 0.15 -14.30 18.67
CA ILE A 318 0.81 -13.94 19.95
C ILE A 318 0.39 -14.88 21.08
N ASP A 319 -0.88 -15.26 21.13
CA ASP A 319 -1.48 -16.02 22.22
C ASP A 319 -2.37 -17.13 21.64
N GLY A 320 -1.73 -18.25 21.29
CA GLY A 320 -2.31 -19.24 20.37
C GLY A 320 -2.47 -18.69 18.94
N ILE A 321 -3.14 -19.45 18.08
CA ILE A 321 -3.43 -19.04 16.70
C ILE A 321 -4.88 -18.58 16.61
N TYR A 322 -5.07 -17.30 16.28
CA TYR A 322 -6.38 -16.70 16.10
C TYR A 322 -6.52 -16.14 14.68
N THR A 323 -7.64 -16.46 14.04
CA THR A 323 -8.05 -15.82 12.79
C THR A 323 -9.49 -15.32 12.89
N TYR A 324 -9.74 -14.15 12.32
CA TYR A 324 -11.08 -13.59 12.23
C TYR A 324 -11.38 -13.13 10.81
N THR A 325 -12.52 -13.55 10.28
CA THR A 325 -12.95 -13.24 8.91
C THR A 325 -14.26 -12.49 8.98
N TYR A 326 -14.35 -11.38 8.27
CA TYR A 326 -15.54 -10.56 8.19
C TYR A 326 -15.60 -9.80 6.86
N GLU A 327 -16.81 -9.46 6.44
CA GLU A 327 -17.05 -8.61 5.28
C GLU A 327 -16.93 -7.15 5.70
N ALA A 328 -15.91 -6.45 5.18
CA ALA A 328 -15.81 -5.01 5.37
C ALA A 328 -16.82 -4.29 4.47
N GLU A 329 -17.54 -3.34 5.06
CA GLU A 329 -18.56 -2.56 4.37
C GLU A 329 -17.92 -1.57 3.37
N LYS A 330 -18.47 -1.52 2.16
CA LYS A 330 -18.07 -0.52 1.15
C LYS A 330 -18.70 0.82 1.51
N LYS A 331 -17.89 1.83 1.82
CA LYS A 331 -18.35 3.19 2.12
C LYS A 331 -18.98 3.81 0.87
N GLU A 332 -20.23 4.26 0.96
CA GLU A 332 -20.96 4.89 -0.16
C GLU A 332 -20.34 6.23 -0.59
N ASP A 333 -19.72 6.95 0.35
CA ASP A 333 -19.05 8.24 0.15
C ASP A 333 -17.51 8.10 0.03
N CYS A 334 -17.02 6.90 -0.31
CA CYS A 334 -15.58 6.66 -0.43
C CYS A 334 -14.95 7.55 -1.50
N VAL A 335 -13.91 8.31 -1.12
CA VAL A 335 -13.20 9.22 -2.03
C VAL A 335 -12.48 8.56 -3.20
N ALA A 336 -12.33 7.23 -3.18
CA ALA A 336 -11.65 6.49 -4.25
C ALA A 336 -12.62 5.68 -5.12
N CYS A 337 -13.48 4.85 -4.51
CA CYS A 337 -14.33 3.92 -5.26
C CYS A 337 -15.80 4.34 -5.38
N SER A 338 -16.19 5.51 -4.84
CA SER A 338 -17.51 6.08 -5.08
C SER A 338 -17.53 6.90 -6.37
N GLN A 339 -18.64 6.85 -7.09
CA GLN A 339 -18.91 7.70 -8.25
C GLN A 339 -19.50 9.06 -7.82
N VAL A 340 -19.86 9.22 -6.55
CA VAL A 340 -20.43 10.47 -6.01
C VAL A 340 -19.30 11.26 -5.32
N PRO A 341 -19.09 12.54 -5.69
CA PRO A 341 -18.11 13.39 -5.02
C PRO A 341 -18.41 13.50 -3.52
N LYS A 342 -17.38 13.33 -2.69
CA LYS A 342 -17.52 13.47 -1.23
C LYS A 342 -17.74 14.93 -0.87
N GLU A 343 -18.75 15.19 -0.05
CA GLU A 343 -19.03 16.53 0.46
C GLU A 343 -18.15 16.86 1.68
N ILE A 344 -17.60 18.08 1.70
CA ILE A 344 -16.83 18.63 2.81
C ILE A 344 -17.57 19.84 3.36
N GLU A 345 -17.91 19.77 4.65
CA GLU A 345 -18.59 20.84 5.34
C GLU A 345 -17.60 21.93 5.78
N ILE A 346 -17.88 23.17 5.37
CA ILE A 346 -17.15 24.37 5.72
C ILE A 346 -17.98 25.17 6.70
N ASN A 347 -17.55 25.18 7.96
CA ASN A 347 -18.32 25.70 9.09
C ASN A 347 -18.03 27.18 9.41
N SER A 348 -17.14 27.84 8.67
CA SER A 348 -16.79 29.24 8.91
C SER A 348 -16.52 29.99 7.61
N PRO A 349 -16.97 31.25 7.48
CA PRO A 349 -16.58 32.11 6.35
C PRO A 349 -15.10 32.49 6.38
N LYS A 350 -14.44 32.37 7.54
CA LYS A 350 -13.01 32.65 7.72
C LYS A 350 -12.11 31.44 7.41
N PHE A 351 -12.70 30.31 7.01
CA PHE A 351 -11.96 29.09 6.69
C PHE A 351 -11.02 29.34 5.51
N LYS A 352 -9.72 29.13 5.75
CA LYS A 352 -8.64 29.41 4.79
C LYS A 352 -8.32 28.21 3.94
N LEU A 353 -7.60 28.45 2.85
CA LEU A 353 -7.06 27.37 2.02
C LEU A 353 -6.08 26.49 2.80
N ASN A 354 -5.28 27.08 3.70
CA ASN A 354 -4.40 26.31 4.58
C ASN A 354 -5.19 25.36 5.50
N ASP A 355 -6.28 25.85 6.10
CA ASP A 355 -7.14 25.03 6.97
C ASP A 355 -7.75 23.85 6.20
N LEU A 356 -8.09 24.05 4.91
CA LEU A 356 -8.55 22.95 4.04
C LEU A 356 -7.45 21.91 3.80
N ILE A 357 -6.22 22.35 3.54
CA ILE A 357 -5.09 21.44 3.34
C ILE A 357 -4.81 20.64 4.61
N GLU A 358 -4.76 21.31 5.77
CA GLU A 358 -4.59 20.67 7.08
C GLU A 358 -5.71 19.65 7.32
N PHE A 359 -6.96 20.02 7.05
CA PHE A 359 -8.09 19.10 7.13
C PHE A 359 -7.93 17.86 6.24
N LEU A 360 -7.51 18.02 4.98
CA LEU A 360 -7.30 16.88 4.06
C LEU A 360 -6.17 15.94 4.52
N CYS A 361 -5.14 16.50 5.17
CA CYS A 361 -4.02 15.74 5.70
C CYS A 361 -4.34 15.04 7.03
N GLU A 362 -5.10 15.68 7.93
CA GLU A 362 -5.36 15.19 9.28
C GLU A 362 -6.59 14.28 9.36
N LYS A 363 -7.56 14.41 8.44
CA LYS A 363 -8.80 13.64 8.53
C LYS A 363 -8.53 12.13 8.36
N PRO A 364 -8.95 11.26 9.32
CA PRO A 364 -8.58 9.85 9.33
C PRO A 364 -9.00 9.03 8.09
N ASP A 365 -10.05 9.43 7.39
CA ASP A 365 -10.55 8.78 6.18
C ASP A 365 -9.91 9.31 4.87
N LEU A 366 -9.07 10.35 4.94
CA LEU A 366 -8.38 10.95 3.79
C LEU A 366 -6.86 10.77 3.88
N GLN A 367 -6.27 11.17 5.01
CA GLN A 367 -4.83 11.10 5.31
C GLN A 367 -3.93 11.42 4.11
N MET A 368 -4.22 12.50 3.38
CA MET A 368 -3.42 12.91 2.21
C MET A 368 -2.02 13.34 2.65
N LYS A 369 -1.03 13.25 1.75
CA LYS A 369 0.35 13.58 2.11
C LYS A 369 0.74 14.99 1.68
N ASN A 370 0.59 15.31 0.40
CA ASN A 370 0.92 16.60 -0.18
C ASN A 370 -0.15 16.99 -1.22
N PRO A 371 -1.37 17.35 -0.78
CA PRO A 371 -2.48 17.60 -1.70
C PRO A 371 -2.25 18.88 -2.52
N GLY A 372 -2.35 18.75 -3.85
CA GLY A 372 -2.47 19.86 -4.78
C GLY A 372 -3.94 20.12 -5.13
N LEU A 373 -4.38 21.37 -4.99
CA LEU A 373 -5.79 21.76 -5.12
C LEU A 373 -5.99 22.63 -6.35
N THR A 374 -6.96 22.26 -7.18
CA THR A 374 -7.42 23.06 -8.33
C THR A 374 -8.94 23.16 -8.33
N ALA A 375 -9.49 24.24 -8.87
CA ALA A 375 -10.94 24.44 -8.95
C ALA A 375 -11.32 25.22 -10.21
N TYR A 376 -12.54 25.02 -10.69
CA TYR A 376 -13.10 25.80 -11.78
C TYR A 376 -13.76 27.06 -11.25
N ILE A 377 -13.16 28.23 -11.53
CA ILE A 377 -13.59 29.52 -10.97
C ILE A 377 -13.70 30.54 -12.10
N ASN A 378 -14.88 31.14 -12.25
CA ASN A 378 -15.17 32.17 -13.26
C ASN A 378 -14.84 31.74 -14.70
N GLY A 379 -15.21 30.51 -15.08
CA GLY A 379 -15.03 30.01 -16.43
C GLY A 379 -13.62 29.49 -16.76
N LYS A 380 -12.71 29.38 -15.77
CA LYS A 380 -11.35 28.89 -15.96
C LYS A 380 -10.93 27.96 -14.83
N ASN A 381 -10.16 26.92 -15.17
CA ASN A 381 -9.44 26.12 -14.17
C ASN A 381 -8.33 26.96 -13.54
N LYS A 382 -8.35 27.09 -12.22
CA LYS A 382 -7.33 27.78 -11.43
C LYS A 382 -6.68 26.80 -10.47
N THR A 383 -5.35 26.84 -10.41
CA THR A 383 -4.59 26.18 -9.35
C THR A 383 -4.68 27.02 -8.08
N LEU A 384 -5.25 26.44 -7.02
CA LEU A 384 -5.38 27.09 -5.73
C LEU A 384 -4.06 27.00 -4.97
N TYR A 385 -3.48 25.79 -4.92
CA TYR A 385 -2.18 25.51 -4.31
C TYR A 385 -1.57 24.22 -4.86
N MET A 386 -0.26 24.18 -5.08
CA MET A 386 0.45 22.98 -5.55
C MET A 386 1.92 23.02 -5.13
N GLN A 387 2.35 22.02 -4.35
CA GLN A 387 3.72 21.94 -3.80
C GLN A 387 4.71 21.22 -4.72
N THR A 388 4.22 20.37 -5.63
CA THR A 388 5.06 19.47 -6.42
C THR A 388 5.97 20.21 -7.42
N VAL A 389 5.60 21.43 -7.83
CA VAL A 389 6.35 22.25 -8.78
C VAL A 389 6.69 23.58 -8.11
N ALA A 390 7.98 23.81 -7.82
CA ALA A 390 8.46 24.96 -7.05
C ALA A 390 7.96 26.31 -7.59
N SER A 391 7.96 26.50 -8.91
CA SER A 391 7.49 27.74 -9.54
C SER A 391 5.98 27.99 -9.40
N ILE A 392 5.18 26.92 -9.29
CA ILE A 392 3.73 27.02 -9.04
C ILE A 392 3.49 27.23 -7.55
N GLU A 393 4.26 26.55 -6.70
CA GLU A 393 4.19 26.69 -5.25
C GLU A 393 4.42 28.15 -4.84
N GLU A 394 5.50 28.78 -5.31
CA GLU A 394 5.80 30.19 -5.02
C GLU A 394 4.66 31.13 -5.42
N ARG A 395 4.07 30.90 -6.60
CA ARG A 395 2.96 31.71 -7.14
C ARG A 395 1.63 31.49 -6.43
N THR A 396 1.44 30.35 -5.79
CA THR A 396 0.18 29.97 -5.13
C THR A 396 0.27 30.03 -3.62
N ARG A 397 1.46 30.20 -3.04
CA ARG A 397 1.71 30.29 -1.60
C ARG A 397 0.88 31.38 -0.92
N GLU A 398 0.72 32.54 -1.56
CA GLU A 398 -0.11 33.64 -1.03
C GLU A 398 -1.60 33.27 -0.90
N ASN A 399 -2.07 32.25 -1.62
CA ASN A 399 -3.46 31.80 -1.51
C ASN A 399 -3.72 31.04 -0.20
N LEU A 400 -2.70 30.49 0.45
CA LEU A 400 -2.83 29.76 1.71
C LEU A 400 -3.45 30.61 2.82
N THR A 401 -3.15 31.91 2.82
CA THR A 401 -3.67 32.85 3.83
C THR A 401 -5.06 33.40 3.50
N LYS A 402 -5.54 33.20 2.27
CA LYS A 402 -6.84 33.68 1.80
C LYS A 402 -7.96 32.73 2.20
N THR A 403 -9.15 33.27 2.43
CA THR A 403 -10.34 32.47 2.69
C THR A 403 -10.82 31.76 1.43
N LEU A 404 -11.54 30.64 1.57
CA LEU A 404 -12.12 29.95 0.42
C LEU A 404 -13.06 30.88 -0.38
N VAL A 405 -13.77 31.78 0.32
CA VAL A 405 -14.67 32.76 -0.29
C VAL A 405 -13.91 33.82 -1.09
N GLU A 406 -12.79 34.33 -0.58
CA GLU A 406 -11.90 35.27 -1.28
C GLU A 406 -11.29 34.66 -2.55
N LEU A 407 -11.02 33.35 -2.53
CA LEU A 407 -10.52 32.62 -3.68
C LEU A 407 -11.60 32.39 -4.77
N GLY A 408 -12.86 32.71 -4.47
CA GLY A 408 -13.99 32.59 -5.39
C GLY A 408 -14.75 31.28 -5.29
N LEU A 409 -14.50 30.47 -4.25
CA LEU A 409 -15.26 29.24 -3.97
C LEU A 409 -16.58 29.58 -3.28
N ARG A 410 -17.62 28.80 -3.58
CA ARG A 410 -18.99 28.98 -3.10
C ARG A 410 -19.58 27.63 -2.71
N ASN A 411 -20.78 27.67 -2.11
CA ASN A 411 -21.53 26.45 -1.84
C ASN A 411 -21.78 25.66 -3.14
N GLY A 412 -21.45 24.37 -3.12
CA GLY A 412 -21.51 23.49 -4.29
C GLY A 412 -20.29 23.57 -5.22
N SER A 413 -19.27 24.39 -4.93
CA SER A 413 -18.03 24.38 -5.70
C SER A 413 -17.31 23.03 -5.58
N GLU A 414 -16.82 22.54 -6.71
CA GLU A 414 -15.99 21.34 -6.78
C GLU A 414 -14.51 21.70 -6.78
N ILE A 415 -13.73 20.94 -6.02
CA ILE A 415 -12.28 21.02 -5.95
C ILE A 415 -11.72 19.68 -6.41
N ASN A 416 -10.80 19.74 -7.37
CA ASN A 416 -10.00 18.59 -7.78
C ASN A 416 -8.72 18.56 -6.95
N VAL A 417 -8.50 17.47 -6.25
CA VAL A 417 -7.34 17.24 -5.38
C VAL A 417 -6.48 16.14 -5.96
N ALA A 418 -5.25 16.47 -6.32
CA ALA A 418 -4.24 15.51 -6.73
C ALA A 418 -3.26 15.29 -5.58
N ASP A 419 -2.95 14.04 -5.25
CA ASP A 419 -2.06 13.71 -4.13
C ASP A 419 -1.23 12.47 -4.47
N ILE A 420 -0.02 12.36 -3.91
CA ILE A 420 0.86 11.20 -4.15
C ILE A 420 0.27 9.86 -3.70
N THR A 421 -0.76 9.88 -2.85
CA THR A 421 -1.45 8.66 -2.38
C THR A 421 -2.33 8.00 -3.44
N THR A 422 -2.69 8.70 -4.52
CA THR A 422 -3.57 8.19 -5.59
C THR A 422 -3.07 8.64 -6.97
N PRO A 423 -3.16 7.79 -8.03
CA PRO A 423 -2.78 8.19 -9.38
C PRO A 423 -3.77 9.18 -10.02
N SER A 424 -5.03 9.20 -9.58
CA SER A 424 -6.09 10.03 -10.15
C SER A 424 -6.51 11.14 -9.19
N ALA A 425 -6.92 12.28 -9.75
CA ALA A 425 -7.45 13.39 -8.96
C ALA A 425 -8.82 13.05 -8.36
N ILE A 426 -9.01 13.40 -7.09
CA ILE A 426 -10.26 13.21 -6.34
C ILE A 426 -11.09 14.48 -6.46
N VAL A 427 -12.39 14.34 -6.74
CA VAL A 427 -13.32 15.47 -6.74
C VAL A 427 -14.00 15.57 -5.37
N LEU A 428 -13.88 16.74 -4.75
CA LEU A 428 -14.51 17.06 -3.47
C LEU A 428 -15.48 18.22 -3.67
N LYS A 429 -16.67 18.11 -3.09
CA LYS A 429 -17.72 19.14 -3.19
C LYS A 429 -17.81 19.92 -1.89
N LEU A 430 -17.70 21.24 -1.97
CA LEU A 430 -17.77 22.09 -0.78
C LEU A 430 -19.22 22.40 -0.41
N LYS A 431 -19.54 22.21 0.87
CA LYS A 431 -20.83 22.57 1.46
C LYS A 431 -20.62 23.59 2.58
N PHE A 432 -21.06 24.81 2.37
CA PHE A 432 -20.88 25.90 3.33
C PHE A 432 -22.08 25.91 4.30
N VAL A 433 -21.85 25.71 5.60
CA VAL A 433 -22.89 25.42 6.61
C VAL A 433 -22.98 26.48 7.71
N TYR A 434 -22.66 27.74 7.40
CA TYR A 434 -22.75 28.85 8.36
C TYR A 434 -23.91 29.81 8.01
N CYS A 435 -24.44 30.49 9.03
CA CYS A 435 -25.57 31.41 8.89
C CYS A 435 -25.16 32.73 8.22
N ASN A 436 -26.09 33.35 7.48
CA ASN A 436 -25.93 34.67 6.85
C ASN A 436 -25.58 35.83 7.83
N SER A 437 -25.57 35.58 9.14
CA SER A 437 -25.17 36.55 10.17
C SER A 437 -23.65 36.65 10.38
N ASP A 438 -22.86 35.75 9.77
CA ASP A 438 -21.40 35.67 9.98
C ASP A 438 -20.56 36.26 8.82
N MET A 439 -21.21 36.84 7.80
CA MET A 439 -20.54 37.53 6.67
C MET A 439 -20.19 38.98 6.97
#